data_AF-A0A974WL12-F1
#
_entry.id   AF-A0A974WL12-F1
#
_cell.length_a   1.000
_cell.length_b   1.000
_cell.length_c   1.000
_cell.angle_alpha   90.00
_cell.angle_beta   90.00
_cell.angle_gamma   90.00
#
_symmetry.space_group_name_H-M   'P 1'
#
loop_
_entity.id
_entity.type
_entity.pdbx_description
1 polymer ?
#
loop_
_entity_poly.entity_id
_entity_poly.type
_entity_poly.pdbx_seq_one_letter_code
_entity_poly.pdbx_strand_id
1 'polypeptide(L)'
;MNKRKKILLSSLTIALTPSIVVSCFNNSSEQNKKSLDSIKKELEDLLSTKENVLNLYSDNKYRKIYKDLEKAYLKLEIDIDNIDASLESLEKAKKEISISLEKAKKEKNEIDKNSTLDTELVISRNELKAIIDNRDSIFSNYQDNKYKSILDLLTIKFNEALNVFNNLNSTKTDLDNAKSSLLAAIDQAKKEKNEIDNNSASIPLNKSIKISNWNVCNLGGLSDFNRDVKLKAITSLINYLDIDIQGLIEVELGSLDSIQEMVRVLNIMNPQAKWNYIFSDPSDGINKIIPSDSNVHEACVILYKESKVNPKNFESLNKPFVSFDNSSFKNVFNAPDNVGYVRPPFGVYFETVGQIRNDFTLVIDHFDQPGNHQYDGGTAKKTPSGNKIKSQGRQESNEAWNLKLLMNFYDDLDKENDELIFMADTNIRKGNETALFEPILNNGYQSILNESLALTSLGTSWNYSESYDKIFYKGDLTFSTERDGYYPLYNIIEDNVIKDFDANEVWINYVKSFGKNYSNDASYIRSAIADHCSVFFTLNLDKNDLD
;
A
#
# COMPACT_ATOMS: atom_id res chain seq x y z
N MET A 1 17.17 0.62 36.12
CA MET A 1 16.96 0.27 37.55
C MET A 1 16.04 -0.95 37.63
N ASN A 2 16.63 -2.13 37.88
CA ASN A 2 15.94 -3.42 37.89
C ASN A 2 15.13 -3.63 39.18
N LYS A 3 13.80 -3.68 39.10
CA LYS A 3 12.92 -4.11 40.19
C LYS A 3 12.81 -5.65 40.19
N ARG A 4 13.62 -6.30 41.04
CA ARG A 4 13.42 -7.71 41.42
C ARG A 4 12.23 -7.82 42.38
N LYS A 5 11.18 -8.56 41.99
CA LYS A 5 10.13 -9.02 42.90
C LYS A 5 10.70 -10.13 43.79
N LYS A 6 10.83 -9.87 45.09
CA LYS A 6 11.08 -10.88 46.13
C LYS A 6 9.75 -11.55 46.50
N ILE A 7 9.70 -12.88 46.40
CA ILE A 7 8.63 -13.71 46.96
C ILE A 7 8.94 -13.94 48.45
N LEU A 8 7.99 -13.61 49.31
CA LEU A 8 8.03 -13.88 50.75
C LEU A 8 7.92 -15.39 50.99
N LEU A 9 8.90 -15.98 51.69
CA LEU A 9 8.69 -17.19 52.48
C LEU A 9 8.22 -16.77 53.88
N SER A 10 7.02 -17.19 54.26
CA SER A 10 6.50 -17.07 55.62
C SER A 10 7.23 -18.06 56.53
N SER A 11 8.14 -17.55 57.36
CA SER A 11 8.71 -18.26 58.50
C SER A 11 7.65 -18.40 59.60
N LEU A 12 7.23 -19.63 59.90
CA LEU A 12 6.39 -19.95 61.05
C LEU A 12 7.28 -20.01 62.30
N THR A 13 7.18 -18.98 63.13
CA THR A 13 7.81 -18.89 64.45
C THR A 13 6.98 -19.66 65.46
N ILE A 14 7.52 -20.73 66.06
CA ILE A 14 6.89 -21.39 67.21
C ILE A 14 7.66 -20.96 68.47
N ALA A 15 6.91 -20.37 69.41
CA ALA A 15 7.37 -19.89 70.69
C ALA A 15 7.75 -21.06 71.62
N LEU A 16 8.91 -20.94 72.26
CA LEU A 16 9.31 -21.80 73.37
C LEU A 16 8.74 -21.23 74.68
N THR A 17 7.95 -22.03 75.39
CA THR A 17 7.70 -21.84 76.82
C THR A 17 8.24 -23.06 77.59
N PRO A 18 8.84 -22.85 78.77
CA PRO A 18 9.43 -23.94 79.53
C PRO A 18 8.35 -24.60 80.41
N SER A 19 8.42 -25.92 80.54
CA SER A 19 7.76 -26.62 81.63
C SER A 19 8.68 -27.74 82.11
N ILE A 20 9.07 -27.63 83.37
CA ILE A 20 9.79 -28.65 84.13
C ILE A 20 8.74 -29.64 84.63
N VAL A 21 8.84 -30.93 84.27
CA VAL A 21 8.45 -32.04 85.17
C VAL A 21 9.34 -33.27 84.94
N VAL A 22 9.91 -33.67 86.06
CA VAL A 22 10.50 -34.93 86.55
C VAL A 22 9.97 -36.27 86.00
N SER A 23 10.93 -37.21 85.85
CA SER A 23 10.92 -38.69 85.90
C SER A 23 9.94 -39.53 85.04
N CYS A 24 10.53 -40.34 84.14
CA CYS A 24 10.35 -41.79 84.02
C CYS A 24 11.35 -42.35 82.99
N PHE A 25 12.56 -42.73 83.42
CA PHE A 25 13.48 -43.55 82.64
C PHE A 25 12.95 -45.00 82.64
N ASN A 26 12.05 -45.32 81.69
CA ASN A 26 11.84 -46.69 81.15
C ASN A 26 10.77 -46.80 80.05
N ASN A 27 10.17 -45.70 79.55
CA ASN A 27 9.10 -45.77 78.54
C ASN A 27 9.53 -45.48 77.08
N SER A 28 10.80 -45.13 76.84
CA SER A 28 11.30 -44.78 75.50
C SER A 28 11.50 -46.00 74.60
N SER A 29 11.82 -47.18 75.16
CA SER A 29 12.00 -48.40 74.38
C SER A 29 10.70 -48.92 73.79
N GLU A 30 9.60 -48.83 74.54
CA GLU A 30 8.29 -49.29 74.08
C GLU A 30 7.65 -48.32 73.08
N GLN A 31 7.82 -47.01 73.27
CA GLN A 31 7.40 -46.00 72.28
C GLN A 31 8.19 -46.13 70.97
N ASN A 32 9.52 -46.30 71.04
CA ASN A 32 10.33 -46.51 69.85
C ASN A 32 9.97 -47.80 69.11
N LYS A 33 9.65 -48.88 69.85
CA LYS A 33 9.18 -50.13 69.25
C LYS A 33 7.83 -49.96 68.54
N LYS A 34 6.86 -49.28 69.15
CA LYS A 34 5.56 -48.98 68.52
C LYS A 34 5.72 -48.10 67.27
N SER A 35 6.60 -47.09 67.31
CA SER A 35 6.91 -46.26 66.14
C SER A 35 7.60 -47.06 65.03
N LEU A 36 8.49 -47.99 65.39
CA LEU A 36 9.18 -48.87 64.45
C LEU A 36 8.19 -49.83 63.76
N ASP A 37 7.32 -50.47 64.53
CA ASP A 37 6.30 -51.39 63.97
C ASP A 37 5.31 -50.61 63.06
N SER A 38 4.94 -49.39 63.45
CA SER A 38 4.09 -48.52 62.64
C SER A 38 4.73 -48.16 61.30
N ILE A 39 6.01 -47.74 61.28
CA ILE A 39 6.67 -47.35 60.03
C ILE A 39 6.95 -48.56 59.13
N LYS A 40 7.29 -49.72 59.71
CA LYS A 40 7.44 -50.97 58.95
C LYS A 40 6.14 -51.31 58.22
N LYS A 41 5.00 -51.25 58.93
CA LYS A 41 3.69 -51.49 58.33
C LYS A 41 3.38 -50.52 57.19
N GLU A 42 3.65 -49.22 57.35
CA GLU A 42 3.43 -48.24 56.28
C GLU A 42 4.30 -48.50 55.04
N LEU A 43 5.53 -48.98 55.26
CA LEU A 43 6.46 -49.34 54.19
C LEU A 43 6.05 -50.64 53.49
N GLU A 44 5.56 -51.64 54.24
CA GLU A 44 4.96 -52.87 53.70
C GLU A 44 3.69 -52.55 52.88
N ASP A 45 2.84 -51.65 53.36
CA ASP A 45 1.67 -51.16 52.63
C ASP A 45 2.11 -50.50 51.31
N LEU A 46 3.18 -49.69 51.30
CA LEU A 46 3.76 -49.13 50.07
C LEU A 46 4.29 -50.21 49.13
N LEU A 47 4.99 -51.23 49.63
CA LEU A 47 5.46 -52.35 48.82
C LEU A 47 4.31 -53.13 48.18
N SER A 48 3.20 -53.31 48.90
CA SER A 48 2.02 -54.00 48.36
C SER A 48 1.43 -53.30 47.12
N THR A 49 1.70 -51.99 46.95
CA THR A 49 1.26 -51.21 45.78
C THR A 49 2.24 -51.24 44.60
N LYS A 50 3.45 -51.81 44.77
CA LYS A 50 4.54 -51.79 43.78
C LYS A 50 4.10 -52.13 42.37
N GLU A 51 3.49 -53.30 42.19
CA GLU A 51 3.05 -53.78 40.87
C GLU A 51 2.01 -52.85 40.23
N ASN A 52 1.04 -52.39 41.02
CA ASN A 52 0.02 -51.45 40.54
C ASN A 52 0.65 -50.13 40.09
N VAL A 53 1.62 -49.62 40.85
CA VAL A 53 2.33 -48.37 40.50
C VAL A 53 3.19 -48.57 39.25
N LEU A 54 3.99 -49.65 39.17
CA LEU A 54 4.84 -49.92 38.02
C LEU A 54 4.04 -50.13 36.72
N ASN A 55 2.87 -50.77 36.81
CA ASN A 55 1.97 -50.95 35.67
C ASN A 55 1.50 -49.64 35.04
N LEU A 56 1.39 -48.55 35.83
CA LEU A 56 1.06 -47.21 35.31
C LEU A 56 2.14 -46.64 34.37
N TYR A 57 3.35 -47.19 34.40
CA TYR A 57 4.51 -46.75 33.61
C TYR A 57 5.03 -47.85 32.68
N SER A 58 4.23 -48.88 32.41
CA SER A 58 4.62 -50.03 31.57
C SER A 58 4.75 -49.69 30.08
N ASP A 59 4.14 -48.61 29.62
CA ASP A 59 4.31 -48.10 28.25
C ASP A 59 5.79 -47.76 27.98
N ASN A 60 6.28 -48.10 26.79
CA ASN A 60 7.65 -47.85 26.36
C ASN A 60 8.05 -46.36 26.47
N LYS A 61 7.10 -45.41 26.31
CA LYS A 61 7.39 -43.97 26.49
C LYS A 61 7.77 -43.59 27.93
N TYR A 62 7.40 -44.39 28.94
CA TYR A 62 7.75 -44.15 30.35
C TYR A 62 8.86 -45.09 30.86
N ARG A 63 9.55 -45.83 29.97
CA ARG A 63 10.52 -46.87 30.36
C ARG A 63 11.62 -46.41 31.33
N LYS A 64 12.04 -45.14 31.24
CA LYS A 64 13.00 -44.56 32.20
C LYS A 64 12.39 -44.42 33.59
N ILE A 65 11.17 -43.86 33.68
CA ILE A 65 10.42 -43.71 34.94
C ILE A 65 10.19 -45.07 35.58
N TYR A 66 9.78 -46.06 34.79
CA TYR A 66 9.59 -47.45 35.24
C TYR A 66 10.86 -47.99 35.91
N LYS A 67 12.02 -47.91 35.25
CA LYS A 67 13.29 -48.43 35.76
C LYS A 67 13.75 -47.71 37.04
N ASP A 68 13.56 -46.39 37.10
CA ASP A 68 13.93 -45.60 38.28
C ASP A 68 13.05 -45.97 39.49
N LEU A 69 11.74 -46.18 39.27
CA LEU A 69 10.82 -46.64 40.31
C LEU A 69 11.09 -48.08 40.74
N GLU A 70 11.31 -48.99 39.79
CA GLU A 70 11.65 -50.39 40.07
C GLU A 70 12.89 -50.49 40.97
N LYS A 71 13.92 -49.69 40.66
CA LYS A 71 15.13 -49.59 41.49
C LYS A 71 14.85 -49.02 42.88
N ALA A 72 13.96 -48.03 43.00
CA ALA A 72 13.59 -47.45 44.29
C ALA A 72 12.81 -48.46 45.17
N TYR A 73 11.91 -49.23 44.57
CA TYR A 73 11.19 -50.31 45.26
C TYR A 73 12.11 -51.45 45.69
N LEU A 74 13.04 -51.89 44.82
CA LEU A 74 14.05 -52.90 45.20
C LEU A 74 14.91 -52.44 46.39
N LYS A 75 15.28 -51.16 46.42
CA LYS A 75 16.00 -50.60 47.56
C LYS A 75 15.14 -50.62 48.84
N LEU A 76 13.86 -50.26 48.71
CA LEU A 76 12.94 -50.28 49.84
C LEU A 76 12.74 -51.69 50.41
N GLU A 77 12.63 -52.71 49.55
CA GLU A 77 12.57 -54.13 49.98
C GLU A 77 13.79 -54.50 50.82
N ILE A 78 15.00 -54.14 50.35
CA ILE A 78 16.26 -54.38 51.08
C ILE A 78 16.28 -53.65 52.43
N ASP A 79 15.80 -52.40 52.49
CA ASP A 79 15.81 -51.58 53.70
C ASP A 79 14.82 -52.12 54.77
N ILE A 80 13.68 -52.71 54.35
CA ILE A 80 12.68 -53.30 55.26
C ILE A 80 13.12 -54.66 55.81
N ASP A 81 13.71 -55.51 54.96
CA ASP A 81 14.17 -56.86 55.33
C ASP A 81 15.39 -56.86 56.27
N ASN A 82 16.05 -55.70 56.42
CA ASN A 82 17.15 -55.55 57.37
C ASN A 82 16.65 -55.60 58.81
N ILE A 83 16.88 -56.74 59.47
CA ILE A 83 16.45 -57.04 60.86
C ILE A 83 16.96 -55.99 61.86
N ASP A 84 18.10 -55.35 61.58
CA ASP A 84 18.72 -54.34 62.44
C ASP A 84 18.41 -52.88 62.03
N ALA A 85 17.43 -52.66 61.14
CA ALA A 85 17.05 -51.33 60.68
C ALA A 85 16.59 -50.45 61.87
N SER A 86 17.27 -49.31 62.05
CA SER A 86 16.86 -48.28 63.01
C SER A 86 15.64 -47.51 62.50
N LEU A 87 14.87 -46.92 63.41
CA LEU A 87 13.74 -46.04 63.06
C LEU A 87 14.14 -44.96 62.04
N GLU A 88 15.30 -44.33 62.25
CA GLU A 88 15.86 -43.30 61.37
C GLU A 88 16.13 -43.84 59.94
N SER A 89 16.62 -45.08 59.83
CA SER A 89 16.87 -45.69 58.53
C SER A 89 15.58 -45.96 57.75
N LEU A 90 14.51 -46.39 58.42
CA LEU A 90 13.20 -46.63 57.81
C LEU A 90 12.49 -45.31 57.45
N GLU A 91 12.62 -44.27 58.28
CA GLU A 91 12.12 -42.92 57.95
C GLU A 91 12.81 -42.37 56.70
N LYS A 92 14.13 -42.59 56.59
CA LYS A 92 14.89 -42.22 55.40
C LYS A 92 14.41 -43.00 54.17
N ALA A 93 14.23 -44.31 54.26
CA ALA A 93 13.72 -45.13 53.17
C ALA A 93 12.32 -44.67 52.71
N LYS A 94 11.40 -44.42 53.66
CA LYS A 94 10.06 -43.87 53.40
C LYS A 94 10.12 -42.54 52.65
N LYS A 95 11.01 -41.64 53.08
CA LYS A 95 11.20 -40.34 52.43
C LYS A 95 11.74 -40.50 51.00
N GLU A 96 12.71 -41.38 50.79
CA GLU A 96 13.33 -41.60 49.49
C GLU A 96 12.35 -42.21 48.46
N ILE A 97 11.55 -43.22 48.85
CA ILE A 97 10.52 -43.78 47.95
C ILE A 97 9.44 -42.75 47.64
N SER A 98 9.02 -41.94 48.62
CA SER A 98 8.03 -40.87 48.43
C SER A 98 8.53 -39.82 47.42
N ILE A 99 9.79 -39.41 47.50
CA ILE A 99 10.43 -38.50 46.53
C ILE A 99 10.44 -39.11 45.13
N SER A 100 10.76 -40.40 45.03
CA SER A 100 10.80 -41.12 43.75
C SER A 100 9.42 -41.21 43.09
N LEU A 101 8.37 -41.47 43.89
CA LEU A 101 6.98 -41.51 43.42
C LEU A 101 6.50 -40.13 42.93
N GLU A 102 6.78 -39.06 43.65
CA GLU A 102 6.39 -37.71 43.22
C GLU A 102 7.15 -37.26 41.98
N LYS A 103 8.44 -37.59 41.88
CA LYS A 103 9.24 -37.35 40.67
C LYS A 103 8.64 -38.08 39.47
N ALA A 104 8.29 -39.36 39.61
CA ALA A 104 7.68 -40.16 38.55
C ALA A 104 6.36 -39.58 38.04
N LYS A 105 5.48 -39.13 38.94
CA LYS A 105 4.22 -38.45 38.58
C LYS A 105 4.48 -37.18 37.78
N LYS A 106 5.43 -36.35 38.21
CA LYS A 106 5.79 -35.11 37.52
C LYS A 106 6.33 -35.38 36.12
N GLU A 107 7.29 -36.30 35.98
CA GLU A 107 7.89 -36.65 34.69
C GLU A 107 6.85 -37.26 33.73
N LYS A 108 5.94 -38.12 34.23
CA LYS A 108 4.84 -38.66 33.41
C LYS A 108 3.92 -37.55 32.89
N ASN A 109 3.52 -36.61 33.74
CA ASN A 109 2.69 -35.48 33.32
C ASN A 109 3.39 -34.61 32.26
N GLU A 110 4.70 -34.43 32.35
CA GLU A 110 5.49 -33.71 31.34
C GLU A 110 5.57 -34.48 30.01
N ILE A 111 5.83 -35.79 30.05
CA ILE A 111 5.84 -36.66 28.86
C ILE A 111 4.47 -36.68 28.18
N ASP A 112 3.40 -36.81 28.96
CA ASP A 112 2.04 -36.84 28.41
C ASP A 112 1.67 -35.52 27.74
N LYS A 113 1.97 -34.39 28.40
CA LYS A 113 1.75 -33.05 27.83
C LYS A 113 2.49 -32.86 26.51
N ASN A 114 3.74 -33.33 26.42
CA ASN A 114 4.54 -33.22 25.19
C ASN A 114 3.98 -34.12 24.08
N SER A 115 3.53 -35.35 24.41
CA SER A 115 2.95 -36.27 23.41
C SER A 115 1.65 -35.76 22.79
N THR A 116 0.81 -35.07 23.59
CA THR A 116 -0.41 -34.44 23.09
C THR A 116 -0.08 -33.26 22.17
N LEU A 117 0.92 -32.44 22.54
CA LEU A 117 1.35 -31.30 21.73
C LEU A 117 1.88 -31.73 20.36
N ASP A 118 2.65 -32.83 20.32
CA ASP A 118 3.15 -33.41 19.08
C ASP A 118 2.02 -33.94 18.19
N THR A 119 1.00 -34.57 18.80
CA THR A 119 -0.17 -35.09 18.08
C THR A 119 -0.98 -33.96 17.46
N GLU A 120 -1.27 -32.90 18.22
CA GLU A 120 -2.01 -31.74 17.73
C GLU A 120 -1.25 -30.99 16.62
N LEU A 121 0.08 -30.87 16.76
CA LEU A 121 0.93 -30.26 15.74
C LEU A 121 0.88 -31.04 14.42
N VAL A 122 0.96 -32.38 14.50
CA VAL A 122 0.84 -33.26 13.32
C VAL A 122 -0.52 -33.11 12.66
N ILE A 123 -1.61 -33.04 13.44
CA ILE A 123 -2.96 -32.81 12.91
C ILE A 123 -3.04 -31.48 12.17
N SER A 124 -2.66 -30.36 12.79
CA SER A 124 -2.68 -29.04 12.15
C SER A 124 -1.83 -29.00 10.87
N ARG A 125 -0.68 -29.68 10.86
CA ARG A 125 0.21 -29.76 9.68
C ARG A 125 -0.44 -30.54 8.54
N ASN A 126 -1.09 -31.67 8.83
CA ASN A 126 -1.79 -32.48 7.83
C ASN A 126 -3.00 -31.74 7.24
N GLU A 127 -3.75 -31.01 8.08
CA GLU A 127 -4.89 -30.21 7.63
C GLU A 127 -4.45 -29.07 6.69
N LEU A 128 -3.37 -28.36 7.02
CA LEU A 128 -2.81 -27.34 6.13
C LEU A 128 -2.32 -27.95 4.81
N LYS A 129 -1.63 -29.11 4.88
CA LYS A 129 -1.16 -29.83 3.69
C LYS A 129 -2.30 -30.17 2.75
N ALA A 130 -3.43 -30.66 3.26
CA ALA A 130 -4.57 -31.03 2.44
C ALA A 130 -5.11 -29.85 1.61
N ILE A 131 -5.08 -28.63 2.16
CA ILE A 131 -5.49 -27.42 1.44
C ILE A 131 -4.45 -27.05 0.38
N ILE A 132 -3.16 -27.10 0.73
CA ILE A 132 -2.04 -26.81 -0.19
C ILE A 132 -2.06 -27.78 -1.38
N ASP A 133 -2.25 -29.07 -1.13
CA ASP A 133 -2.32 -30.10 -2.17
C ASP A 133 -3.51 -29.90 -3.13
N ASN A 134 -4.56 -29.20 -2.69
CA ASN A 134 -5.72 -28.88 -3.50
C ASN A 134 -5.57 -27.58 -4.33
N ARG A 135 -4.37 -26.97 -4.35
CA ARG A 135 -4.08 -25.71 -5.05
C ARG A 135 -4.54 -25.73 -6.50
N ASP A 136 -4.14 -26.73 -7.27
CA ASP A 136 -4.37 -26.75 -8.71
C ASP A 136 -5.87 -26.85 -9.03
N SER A 137 -6.62 -27.61 -8.25
CA SER A 137 -8.09 -27.66 -8.35
C SER A 137 -8.71 -26.30 -8.06
N ILE A 138 -8.25 -25.60 -7.02
CA ILE A 138 -8.74 -24.24 -6.70
C ILE A 138 -8.41 -23.29 -7.85
N PHE A 139 -7.16 -23.29 -8.33
CA PHE A 139 -6.65 -22.39 -9.36
C PHE A 139 -7.32 -22.59 -10.72
N SER A 140 -7.76 -23.81 -11.02
CA SER A 140 -8.50 -24.11 -12.25
C SER A 140 -9.78 -23.27 -12.40
N ASN A 141 -10.39 -22.82 -11.29
CA ASN A 141 -11.61 -22.00 -11.32
C ASN A 141 -11.37 -20.53 -11.69
N TYR A 142 -10.11 -20.09 -11.77
CA TYR A 142 -9.73 -18.68 -11.92
C TYR A 142 -8.73 -18.46 -13.07
N GLN A 143 -8.65 -19.38 -14.04
CA GLN A 143 -7.71 -19.28 -15.18
C GLN A 143 -8.12 -18.24 -16.23
N ASP A 144 -9.39 -17.83 -16.25
CA ASP A 144 -9.85 -16.77 -17.16
C ASP A 144 -9.22 -15.43 -16.76
N ASN A 145 -8.79 -14.66 -17.77
CA ASN A 145 -8.19 -13.33 -17.60
C ASN A 145 -9.03 -12.40 -16.74
N LYS A 146 -10.37 -12.51 -16.78
CA LYS A 146 -11.24 -11.67 -15.94
C LYS A 146 -11.06 -11.89 -14.42
N TYR A 147 -10.46 -13.01 -14.00
CA TYR A 147 -10.17 -13.32 -12.60
C TYR A 147 -8.68 -13.17 -12.24
N LYS A 148 -7.85 -12.56 -13.09
CA LYS A 148 -6.40 -12.47 -12.86
C LYS A 148 -6.02 -11.90 -11.49
N SER A 149 -6.71 -10.85 -11.02
CA SER A 149 -6.47 -10.27 -9.69
C SER A 149 -6.75 -11.25 -8.55
N ILE A 150 -7.80 -12.07 -8.67
CA ILE A 150 -8.12 -13.13 -7.70
C ILE A 150 -7.00 -14.17 -7.68
N LEU A 151 -6.54 -14.59 -8.87
CA LEU A 151 -5.48 -15.58 -9.02
C LEU A 151 -4.15 -15.10 -8.42
N ASP A 152 -3.80 -13.82 -8.62
CA ASP A 152 -2.58 -13.22 -8.06
C ASP A 152 -2.63 -13.20 -6.52
N LEU A 153 -3.75 -12.77 -5.94
CA LEU A 153 -3.94 -12.77 -4.49
C LEU A 153 -3.88 -14.18 -3.89
N LEU A 154 -4.56 -15.15 -4.53
CA LEU A 154 -4.50 -16.55 -4.11
C LEU A 154 -3.06 -17.09 -4.17
N THR A 155 -2.32 -16.77 -5.22
CA THR A 155 -0.91 -17.18 -5.37
C THR A 155 -0.05 -16.70 -4.21
N ILE A 156 -0.20 -15.44 -3.79
CA ILE A 156 0.50 -14.90 -2.62
C ILE A 156 0.13 -15.69 -1.37
N LYS A 157 -1.16 -15.92 -1.11
CA LYS A 157 -1.62 -16.62 0.09
C LYS A 157 -1.23 -18.10 0.15
N PHE A 158 -1.20 -18.79 -0.98
CA PHE A 158 -0.67 -20.15 -1.05
C PHE A 158 0.84 -20.19 -0.75
N ASN A 159 1.62 -19.24 -1.26
CA ASN A 159 3.06 -19.18 -0.99
C ASN A 159 3.36 -18.86 0.48
N GLU A 160 2.62 -17.94 1.11
CA GLU A 160 2.70 -17.67 2.55
C GLU A 160 2.45 -18.96 3.37
N ALA A 161 1.37 -19.67 3.06
CA ALA A 161 1.02 -20.92 3.71
C ALA A 161 2.07 -22.03 3.49
N LEU A 162 2.61 -22.15 2.28
CA LEU A 162 3.65 -23.11 1.93
C LEU A 162 4.95 -22.86 2.69
N ASN A 163 5.32 -21.58 2.90
CA ASN A 163 6.49 -21.21 3.69
C ASN A 163 6.34 -21.63 5.16
N VAL A 164 5.16 -21.44 5.76
CA VAL A 164 4.86 -21.93 7.12
C VAL A 164 4.87 -23.45 7.17
N PHE A 165 4.25 -24.12 6.19
CA PHE A 165 4.22 -25.58 6.12
C PHE A 165 5.62 -26.21 6.04
N ASN A 166 6.52 -25.63 5.23
CA ASN A 166 7.88 -26.13 5.02
C ASN A 166 8.84 -25.82 6.18
N ASN A 167 8.49 -24.87 7.07
CA ASN A 167 9.30 -24.58 8.24
C ASN A 167 9.10 -25.66 9.32
N LEU A 168 10.12 -26.52 9.52
CA LEU A 168 10.08 -27.59 10.51
C LEU A 168 9.88 -27.10 11.96
N ASN A 169 10.22 -25.83 12.24
CA ASN A 169 10.08 -25.22 13.56
C ASN A 169 8.74 -24.49 13.76
N SER A 170 7.82 -24.53 12.79
CA SER A 170 6.50 -23.92 12.95
C SER A 170 5.71 -24.55 14.09
N THR A 171 5.14 -23.69 14.92
CA THR A 171 4.28 -24.10 16.02
C THR A 171 2.87 -24.43 15.51
N LYS A 172 2.05 -25.05 16.36
CA LYS A 172 0.62 -25.30 16.08
C LYS A 172 -0.10 -24.00 15.73
N THR A 173 0.14 -22.94 16.50
CA THR A 173 -0.46 -21.61 16.27
C THR A 173 -0.08 -21.04 14.90
N ASP A 174 1.17 -21.21 14.46
CA ASP A 174 1.61 -20.73 13.14
C ASP A 174 0.86 -21.45 12.02
N LEU A 175 0.72 -22.78 12.13
CA LEU A 175 -0.01 -23.61 11.17
C LEU A 175 -1.50 -23.25 11.13
N ASP A 176 -2.13 -23.09 12.29
CA ASP A 176 -3.56 -22.75 12.40
C ASP A 176 -3.85 -21.34 11.84
N ASN A 177 -2.96 -20.38 12.07
CA ASN A 177 -3.07 -19.03 11.51
C ASN A 177 -2.90 -19.04 9.98
N ALA A 178 -1.92 -19.77 9.47
CA ALA A 178 -1.71 -19.92 8.02
C ALA A 178 -2.91 -20.58 7.35
N LYS A 179 -3.46 -21.65 7.95
CA LYS A 179 -4.68 -22.32 7.50
C LYS A 179 -5.87 -21.37 7.45
N SER A 180 -6.11 -20.62 8.53
CA SER A 180 -7.26 -19.70 8.64
C SER A 180 -7.16 -18.55 7.62
N SER A 181 -5.97 -17.97 7.47
CA SER A 181 -5.68 -16.93 6.47
C SER A 181 -5.93 -17.42 5.04
N LEU A 182 -5.44 -18.62 4.71
CA LEU A 182 -5.62 -19.21 3.39
C LEU A 182 -7.09 -19.52 3.09
N LEU A 183 -7.83 -20.08 4.04
CA LEU A 183 -9.26 -20.37 3.87
C LEU A 183 -10.08 -19.09 3.67
N ALA A 184 -9.79 -18.02 4.43
CA ALA A 184 -10.45 -16.74 4.26
C ALA A 184 -10.22 -16.16 2.85
N ALA A 185 -8.99 -16.27 2.33
CA ALA A 185 -8.68 -15.84 0.96
C ALA A 185 -9.42 -16.67 -0.10
N ILE A 186 -9.52 -17.99 0.10
CA ILE A 186 -10.28 -18.88 -0.80
C ILE A 186 -11.77 -18.51 -0.80
N ASP A 187 -12.36 -18.21 0.35
CA ASP A 187 -13.78 -17.86 0.43
C ASP A 187 -14.07 -16.47 -0.15
N GLN A 188 -13.17 -15.51 0.05
CA GLN A 188 -13.23 -14.21 -0.60
C GLN A 188 -13.15 -14.34 -2.12
N ALA A 189 -12.22 -15.16 -2.63
CA ALA A 189 -12.08 -15.44 -4.06
C ALA A 189 -13.36 -16.02 -4.68
N LYS A 190 -14.04 -16.94 -3.99
CA LYS A 190 -15.33 -17.48 -4.44
C LYS A 190 -16.41 -16.40 -4.50
N LYS A 191 -16.46 -15.52 -3.51
CA LYS A 191 -17.42 -14.42 -3.45
C LYS A 191 -17.20 -13.43 -4.60
N GLU A 192 -15.97 -12.98 -4.79
CA GLU A 192 -15.60 -12.07 -5.88
C GLU A 192 -15.86 -12.68 -7.26
N LYS A 193 -15.55 -13.97 -7.44
CA LYS A 193 -15.88 -14.68 -8.68
C LYS A 193 -17.38 -14.67 -8.96
N ASN A 194 -18.21 -14.95 -7.96
CA ASN A 194 -19.67 -14.90 -8.13
C ASN A 194 -20.15 -13.49 -8.47
N GLU A 195 -19.57 -12.45 -7.87
CA GLU A 195 -19.87 -11.06 -8.21
C GLU A 195 -19.47 -10.73 -9.65
N ILE A 196 -18.27 -11.13 -10.09
CA ILE A 196 -17.79 -10.94 -11.48
C ILE A 196 -18.67 -11.70 -12.48
N ASP A 197 -19.10 -12.92 -12.15
CA ASP A 197 -19.94 -13.73 -13.02
C ASP A 197 -21.36 -13.19 -13.12
N ASN A 198 -21.92 -12.71 -12.01
CA ASN A 198 -23.24 -12.09 -12.00
C ASN A 198 -23.23 -10.70 -12.65
N ASN A 199 -22.11 -9.96 -12.56
CA ASN A 199 -21.93 -8.66 -13.21
C ASN A 199 -21.49 -8.78 -14.69
N SER A 200 -21.04 -9.96 -15.14
CA SER A 200 -20.71 -10.21 -16.57
C SER A 200 -21.95 -10.21 -17.49
N ALA A 201 -23.17 -10.11 -16.96
CA ALA A 201 -24.39 -9.95 -17.75
C ALA A 201 -24.71 -8.48 -18.13
N SER A 202 -23.92 -7.50 -17.66
CA SER A 202 -24.01 -6.12 -18.15
C SER A 202 -22.61 -5.54 -18.36
N ILE A 203 -22.14 -5.55 -19.60
CA ILE A 203 -21.00 -4.69 -19.99
C ILE A 203 -21.36 -3.27 -19.52
N PRO A 204 -20.54 -2.61 -18.69
CA PRO A 204 -20.83 -1.27 -18.19
C PRO A 204 -21.17 -0.35 -19.36
N LEU A 205 -22.34 0.29 -19.29
CA LEU A 205 -22.68 1.36 -20.21
C LEU A 205 -21.93 2.61 -19.76
N ASN A 206 -20.67 2.70 -20.14
CA ASN A 206 -19.89 3.92 -19.99
C ASN A 206 -20.46 4.95 -20.97
N LYS A 207 -21.03 6.03 -20.43
CA LYS A 207 -21.61 7.12 -21.22
C LYS A 207 -20.72 8.35 -21.30
N SER A 208 -19.64 8.37 -20.52
CA SER A 208 -18.75 9.51 -20.41
C SER A 208 -17.40 9.11 -19.83
N ILE A 209 -16.40 9.94 -20.08
CA ILE A 209 -15.05 9.85 -19.52
C ILE A 209 -14.68 11.21 -18.93
N LYS A 210 -14.30 11.24 -17.64
CA LYS A 210 -13.80 12.47 -16.99
C LYS A 210 -12.28 12.56 -17.10
N ILE A 211 -11.80 13.59 -17.79
CA ILE A 211 -10.39 13.81 -18.11
C ILE A 211 -9.90 15.03 -17.36
N SER A 212 -8.78 14.89 -16.65
CA SER A 212 -8.17 15.91 -15.82
C SER A 212 -6.70 16.10 -16.16
N ASN A 213 -6.18 17.31 -15.97
CA ASN A 213 -4.75 17.60 -15.96
C ASN A 213 -4.41 18.43 -14.72
N TRP A 214 -3.22 18.24 -14.16
CA TRP A 214 -2.79 18.98 -12.97
C TRP A 214 -1.27 19.17 -12.92
N ASN A 215 -0.84 20.44 -12.84
CA ASN A 215 0.51 20.77 -12.38
C ASN A 215 0.61 20.48 -10.87
N VAL A 216 1.39 19.45 -10.54
CA VAL A 216 1.57 18.98 -9.16
C VAL A 216 2.84 19.52 -8.50
N CYS A 217 3.55 20.46 -9.14
CA CYS A 217 4.68 21.23 -8.59
C CYS A 217 5.80 20.39 -7.96
N ASN A 218 6.80 19.93 -8.72
CA ASN A 218 7.92 19.11 -8.21
C ASN A 218 7.46 17.80 -7.53
N LEU A 219 6.76 16.92 -8.25
CA LEU A 219 6.50 15.57 -7.76
C LEU A 219 7.76 14.70 -7.91
N GLY A 220 8.52 14.61 -6.82
CA GLY A 220 9.75 13.83 -6.74
C GLY A 220 9.59 12.38 -6.27
N GLY A 221 10.73 11.72 -6.01
CA GLY A 221 10.79 10.34 -5.51
C GLY A 221 10.14 10.11 -4.12
N LEU A 222 10.15 8.86 -3.64
CA LEU A 222 9.46 8.40 -2.42
C LEU A 222 10.13 8.83 -1.10
N SER A 223 10.27 10.14 -0.87
CA SER A 223 10.52 10.64 0.49
C SER A 223 9.29 10.43 1.39
N ASP A 224 9.48 10.34 2.71
CA ASP A 224 8.36 10.21 3.65
C ASP A 224 7.33 11.34 3.48
N PHE A 225 7.80 12.57 3.24
CA PHE A 225 6.93 13.70 2.96
C PHE A 225 6.11 13.50 1.68
N ASN A 226 6.76 13.11 0.57
CA ASN A 226 6.05 12.91 -0.69
C ASN A 226 5.01 11.80 -0.54
N ARG A 227 5.40 10.64 0.01
CA ARG A 227 4.52 9.49 0.17
C ARG A 227 3.31 9.81 1.05
N ASP A 228 3.56 10.38 2.23
CA ASP A 228 2.53 10.44 3.28
C ASP A 228 1.70 11.74 3.24
N VAL A 229 2.22 12.81 2.61
CA VAL A 229 1.51 14.10 2.46
C VAL A 229 1.01 14.29 1.02
N LYS A 230 1.95 14.40 0.08
CA LYS A 230 1.64 14.88 -1.28
C LYS A 230 0.87 13.83 -2.11
N LEU A 231 1.39 12.60 -2.17
CA LEU A 231 0.73 11.48 -2.85
C LEU A 231 -0.66 11.21 -2.26
N LYS A 232 -0.77 11.26 -0.92
CA LYS A 232 -2.05 11.12 -0.22
C LYS A 232 -3.07 12.17 -0.66
N ALA A 233 -2.68 13.44 -0.69
CA ALA A 233 -3.57 14.51 -1.12
C ALA A 233 -3.97 14.38 -2.60
N ILE A 234 -3.00 14.12 -3.47
CA ILE A 234 -3.26 14.02 -4.92
C ILE A 234 -4.19 12.84 -5.22
N THR A 235 -3.88 11.65 -4.72
CA THR A 235 -4.73 10.46 -4.93
C THR A 235 -6.11 10.59 -4.31
N SER A 236 -6.23 11.26 -3.16
CA SER A 236 -7.53 11.56 -2.55
C SER A 236 -8.37 12.48 -3.44
N LEU A 237 -7.77 13.51 -4.04
CA LEU A 237 -8.47 14.42 -4.94
C LEU A 237 -8.91 13.74 -6.24
N ILE A 238 -8.02 12.96 -6.88
CA ILE A 238 -8.34 12.16 -8.07
C ILE A 238 -9.56 11.26 -7.80
N ASN A 239 -9.56 10.57 -6.66
CA ASN A 239 -10.67 9.70 -6.27
C ASN A 239 -11.95 10.47 -5.91
N TYR A 240 -11.82 11.61 -5.22
CA TYR A 240 -12.96 12.47 -4.84
C TYR A 240 -13.70 13.03 -6.06
N LEU A 241 -12.95 13.48 -7.07
CA LEU A 241 -13.49 14.02 -8.32
C LEU A 241 -14.00 12.93 -9.28
N ASP A 242 -13.77 11.65 -8.96
CA ASP A 242 -14.05 10.50 -9.82
C ASP A 242 -13.44 10.65 -11.22
N ILE A 243 -12.18 11.09 -11.28
CA ILE A 243 -11.44 11.23 -12.54
C ILE A 243 -11.25 9.85 -13.18
N ASP A 244 -11.40 9.74 -14.50
CA ASP A 244 -11.13 8.49 -15.24
C ASP A 244 -9.73 8.49 -15.88
N ILE A 245 -9.26 9.66 -16.32
CA ILE A 245 -7.92 9.90 -16.86
C ILE A 245 -7.32 11.16 -16.22
N GLN A 246 -6.14 11.04 -15.62
CA GLN A 246 -5.43 12.12 -14.95
C GLN A 246 -4.05 12.33 -15.58
N GLY A 247 -3.85 13.46 -16.26
CA GLY A 247 -2.55 13.99 -16.61
C GLY A 247 -1.88 14.67 -15.41
N LEU A 248 -0.58 14.42 -15.23
CA LEU A 248 0.27 15.06 -14.22
C LEU A 248 1.50 15.63 -14.91
N ILE A 249 1.80 16.89 -14.60
CA ILE A 249 2.98 17.63 -15.08
C ILE A 249 3.77 18.18 -13.89
N GLU A 250 5.02 18.62 -14.12
CA GLU A 250 6.03 18.85 -13.08
C GLU A 250 6.37 17.61 -12.25
N VAL A 251 6.49 16.45 -12.91
CA VAL A 251 7.01 15.22 -12.29
C VAL A 251 8.52 15.15 -12.50
N GLU A 252 9.31 14.99 -11.42
CA GLU A 252 10.76 14.95 -11.54
C GLU A 252 11.20 13.67 -12.28
N LEU A 253 12.24 13.80 -13.11
CA LEU A 253 12.90 12.63 -13.71
C LEU A 253 13.38 11.66 -12.63
N GLY A 254 12.97 10.39 -12.72
CA GLY A 254 13.29 9.37 -11.72
C GLY A 254 12.21 9.12 -10.66
N SER A 255 11.04 9.77 -10.77
CA SER A 255 9.92 9.60 -9.82
C SER A 255 8.98 8.43 -10.15
N LEU A 256 9.43 7.45 -10.94
CA LEU A 256 8.61 6.30 -11.34
C LEU A 256 8.04 5.54 -10.13
N ASP A 257 8.83 5.36 -9.07
CA ASP A 257 8.40 4.69 -7.85
C ASP A 257 7.23 5.44 -7.17
N SER A 258 7.23 6.78 -7.20
CA SER A 258 6.13 7.59 -6.69
C SER A 258 4.86 7.38 -7.50
N ILE A 259 4.96 7.26 -8.82
CA ILE A 259 3.83 6.99 -9.71
C ILE A 259 3.26 5.58 -9.48
N GLN A 260 4.12 4.58 -9.33
CA GLN A 260 3.71 3.22 -9.01
C GLN A 260 2.97 3.16 -7.66
N GLU A 261 3.47 3.90 -6.67
CA GLU A 261 2.82 4.01 -5.36
C GLU A 261 1.46 4.72 -5.45
N MET A 262 1.34 5.78 -6.25
CA MET A 262 0.05 6.43 -6.51
C MET A 262 -0.97 5.47 -7.12
N VAL A 263 -0.58 4.72 -8.15
CA VAL A 263 -1.45 3.72 -8.78
C VAL A 263 -1.84 2.61 -7.80
N ARG A 264 -0.91 2.16 -6.94
CA ARG A 264 -1.22 1.20 -5.88
C ARG A 264 -2.28 1.76 -4.91
N VAL A 265 -2.11 3.00 -4.46
CA VAL A 265 -3.06 3.66 -3.54
C VAL A 265 -4.43 3.86 -4.20
N LEU A 266 -4.47 4.32 -5.45
CA LEU A 266 -5.72 4.48 -6.21
C LEU A 266 -6.45 3.15 -6.39
N ASN A 267 -5.73 2.05 -6.67
CA ASN A 267 -6.30 0.71 -6.75
C ASN A 267 -6.76 0.15 -5.40
N ILE A 268 -6.21 0.61 -4.27
CA ILE A 268 -6.77 0.30 -2.94
C ILE A 268 -8.07 1.06 -2.71
N MET A 269 -8.13 2.34 -3.11
CA MET A 269 -9.33 3.17 -2.96
C MET A 269 -10.49 2.69 -3.86
N ASN A 270 -10.17 2.26 -5.09
CA ASN A 270 -11.12 1.74 -6.06
C ASN A 270 -10.54 0.53 -6.83
N PRO A 271 -10.64 -0.69 -6.29
CA PRO A 271 -10.07 -1.89 -6.93
C PRO A 271 -10.68 -2.22 -8.30
N GLN A 272 -11.92 -1.80 -8.56
CA GLN A 272 -12.61 -2.08 -9.81
C GLN A 272 -12.15 -1.17 -10.95
N ALA A 273 -11.57 -0.01 -10.62
CA ALA A 273 -11.07 0.94 -11.61
C ALA A 273 -9.92 0.37 -12.44
N LYS A 274 -9.08 -0.50 -11.83
CA LYS A 274 -7.84 -1.02 -12.42
C LYS A 274 -6.98 0.13 -12.96
N TRP A 275 -6.62 1.05 -12.07
CA TRP A 275 -5.74 2.15 -12.41
C TRP A 275 -4.41 1.62 -12.95
N ASN A 276 -3.96 2.23 -14.03
CA ASN A 276 -2.65 2.03 -14.63
C ASN A 276 -2.07 3.39 -15.04
N TYR A 277 -0.85 3.41 -15.55
CA TYR A 277 -0.14 4.64 -15.91
C TYR A 277 0.65 4.51 -17.21
N ILE A 278 0.89 5.65 -17.85
CA ILE A 278 1.90 5.85 -18.88
C ILE A 278 2.82 6.96 -18.37
N PHE A 279 4.12 6.71 -18.42
CA PHE A 279 5.15 7.64 -17.97
C PHE A 279 5.99 8.02 -19.18
N SER A 280 6.12 9.31 -19.48
CA SER A 280 6.90 9.77 -20.64
C SER A 280 8.37 9.37 -20.51
N ASP A 281 8.94 8.77 -21.55
CA ASP A 281 10.38 8.53 -21.60
C ASP A 281 11.12 9.86 -21.84
N PRO A 282 12.16 10.21 -21.05
CA PRO A 282 12.96 11.41 -21.28
C PRO A 282 13.63 11.46 -22.67
N SER A 283 13.70 10.34 -23.37
CA SER A 283 14.26 10.20 -24.72
C SER A 283 13.23 10.21 -25.85
N ASP A 284 11.92 10.09 -25.56
CA ASP A 284 10.86 10.02 -26.57
C ASP A 284 10.52 11.39 -27.19
N GLY A 285 11.04 12.49 -26.63
CA GLY A 285 10.97 13.84 -27.19
C GLY A 285 12.30 14.54 -27.01
N ILE A 286 13.00 14.85 -28.10
CA ILE A 286 14.29 15.54 -28.03
C ILE A 286 14.07 17.02 -28.29
N ASN A 287 13.98 17.82 -27.23
CA ASN A 287 14.36 19.22 -27.37
C ASN A 287 15.89 19.28 -27.54
N LYS A 288 16.37 19.21 -28.79
CA LYS A 288 17.82 19.21 -29.15
C LYS A 288 18.58 20.46 -28.67
N ILE A 289 17.84 21.42 -28.12
CA ILE A 289 18.30 22.74 -27.71
C ILE A 289 18.69 22.71 -26.22
N ILE A 290 18.08 21.83 -25.44
CA ILE A 290 18.29 21.76 -24.00
C ILE A 290 19.32 20.67 -23.70
N PRO A 291 20.41 21.00 -22.98
CA PRO A 291 21.38 20.00 -22.52
C PRO A 291 20.69 18.85 -21.79
N SER A 292 21.14 17.61 -22.00
CA SER A 292 20.52 16.42 -21.39
C SER A 292 20.55 16.42 -19.86
N ASP A 293 21.40 17.24 -19.25
CA ASP A 293 21.56 17.43 -17.80
C ASP A 293 20.82 18.68 -17.26
N SER A 294 20.01 19.33 -18.09
CA SER A 294 19.23 20.50 -17.64
C SER A 294 18.20 20.13 -16.59
N ASN A 295 18.03 21.00 -15.61
CA ASN A 295 17.02 20.88 -14.55
C ASN A 295 15.60 21.24 -15.01
N VAL A 296 15.41 21.59 -16.28
CA VAL A 296 14.09 21.90 -16.86
C VAL A 296 13.39 20.65 -17.41
N HIS A 297 14.11 19.52 -17.48
CA HIS A 297 13.54 18.25 -17.92
C HIS A 297 12.61 17.71 -16.83
N GLU A 298 11.36 17.48 -17.22
CA GLU A 298 10.29 16.96 -16.38
C GLU A 298 9.63 15.81 -17.14
N ALA A 299 9.11 14.83 -16.41
CA ALA A 299 8.25 13.81 -16.96
C ALA A 299 6.79 14.28 -16.99
N CYS A 300 6.08 13.86 -18.02
CA CYS A 300 4.62 13.87 -18.07
C CYS A 300 4.10 12.46 -17.72
N VAL A 301 3.02 12.40 -16.97
CA VAL A 301 2.41 11.13 -16.57
C VAL A 301 0.92 11.17 -16.86
N ILE A 302 0.39 10.09 -17.44
CA ILE A 302 -1.04 9.88 -17.57
C ILE A 302 -1.43 8.66 -16.75
N LEU A 303 -2.25 8.87 -15.72
CA LEU A 303 -2.93 7.81 -14.97
C LEU A 303 -4.30 7.57 -15.60
N TYR A 304 -4.74 6.34 -15.73
CA TYR A 304 -6.04 6.03 -16.32
C TYR A 304 -6.66 4.78 -15.71
N LYS A 305 -7.99 4.72 -15.72
CA LYS A 305 -8.75 3.52 -15.35
C LYS A 305 -8.81 2.55 -16.54
N GLU A 306 -8.12 1.39 -16.48
CA GLU A 306 -8.22 0.36 -17.54
C GLU A 306 -9.65 -0.19 -17.70
N SER A 307 -10.48 -0.04 -16.66
CA SER A 307 -11.91 -0.36 -16.74
C SER A 307 -12.72 0.59 -17.64
N LYS A 308 -12.13 1.71 -18.08
CA LYS A 308 -12.79 2.77 -18.83
C LYS A 308 -12.15 3.01 -20.20
N VAL A 309 -10.83 2.97 -20.28
CA VAL A 309 -10.07 3.24 -21.51
C VAL A 309 -8.86 2.33 -21.61
N ASN A 310 -8.43 2.07 -22.84
CA ASN A 310 -7.17 1.40 -23.13
C ASN A 310 -6.33 2.26 -24.10
N PRO A 311 -5.01 2.34 -23.92
CA PRO A 311 -4.14 2.97 -24.90
C PRO A 311 -4.16 2.18 -26.22
N LYS A 312 -4.37 2.87 -27.34
CA LYS A 312 -4.37 2.36 -28.72
C LYS A 312 -3.10 2.84 -29.42
N ASN A 313 -2.52 2.03 -30.29
CA ASN A 313 -1.31 2.43 -31.00
C ASN A 313 -1.62 3.53 -32.03
N PHE A 314 -0.81 4.59 -32.06
CA PHE A 314 -0.70 5.45 -33.23
C PHE A 314 -0.27 4.59 -34.42
N GLU A 315 -1.01 4.65 -35.53
CA GLU A 315 -0.84 3.70 -36.64
C GLU A 315 0.55 3.79 -37.27
N SER A 316 1.07 5.02 -37.41
CA SER A 316 2.35 5.31 -38.05
C SER A 316 3.55 4.93 -37.18
N LEU A 317 3.38 4.80 -35.85
CA LEU A 317 4.45 4.55 -34.90
C LEU A 317 4.43 3.15 -34.28
N ASN A 318 3.28 2.45 -34.35
CA ASN A 318 3.03 1.19 -33.64
C ASN A 318 3.37 1.28 -32.13
N LYS A 319 3.06 2.42 -31.53
CA LYS A 319 3.19 2.71 -30.10
C LYS A 319 1.99 3.55 -29.66
N PRO A 320 1.51 3.43 -28.41
CA PRO A 320 0.32 4.14 -27.97
C PRO A 320 0.56 5.57 -27.49
N PHE A 321 1.83 5.97 -27.42
CA PHE A 321 2.23 7.29 -26.95
C PHE A 321 3.49 7.76 -27.66
N VAL A 322 3.68 9.07 -27.72
CA VAL A 322 4.87 9.73 -28.26
C VAL A 322 4.96 11.17 -27.72
N SER A 323 6.17 11.71 -27.61
CA SER A 323 6.36 13.14 -27.36
C SER A 323 6.60 13.88 -28.68
N PHE A 324 6.16 15.13 -28.75
CA PHE A 324 6.38 15.97 -29.92
C PHE A 324 7.87 16.28 -30.12
N ASP A 325 8.38 16.06 -31.33
CA ASP A 325 9.82 16.11 -31.60
C ASP A 325 10.35 17.51 -31.96
N ASN A 326 9.51 18.55 -31.85
CA ASN A 326 9.79 19.92 -32.26
C ASN A 326 10.09 20.11 -33.76
N SER A 327 9.88 19.10 -34.61
CA SER A 327 10.26 19.16 -36.04
C SER A 327 9.54 20.23 -36.85
N SER A 328 8.30 20.57 -36.48
CA SER A 328 7.47 21.56 -37.17
C SER A 328 7.41 22.92 -36.44
N PHE A 329 8.10 23.09 -35.31
CA PHE A 329 8.03 24.30 -34.49
C PHE A 329 8.54 25.54 -35.23
N LYS A 330 7.85 26.67 -35.04
CA LYS A 330 8.20 27.96 -35.66
C LYS A 330 8.47 29.03 -34.61
N ASN A 331 9.62 29.69 -34.71
CA ASN A 331 9.94 30.86 -33.89
C ASN A 331 9.27 32.12 -34.47
N VAL A 332 8.08 32.46 -33.98
CA VAL A 332 7.25 33.57 -34.45
C VAL A 332 7.56 34.88 -33.70
N PHE A 333 8.02 34.79 -32.45
CA PHE A 333 8.25 35.96 -31.61
C PHE A 333 9.73 36.32 -31.42
N ASN A 334 10.59 35.87 -32.34
CA ASN A 334 12.03 36.15 -32.34
C ASN A 334 12.68 35.84 -30.97
N ALA A 335 12.41 34.65 -30.44
CA ALA A 335 13.23 34.06 -29.38
C ALA A 335 14.65 33.73 -29.94
N PRO A 336 15.67 33.50 -29.09
CA PRO A 336 17.04 33.17 -29.55
C PRO A 336 17.07 32.00 -30.54
N ASP A 337 18.12 31.85 -31.35
CA ASP A 337 18.22 30.73 -32.31
C ASP A 337 18.13 29.37 -31.59
N ASN A 338 17.51 28.38 -32.24
CA ASN A 338 17.08 27.10 -31.67
C ASN A 338 15.95 27.27 -30.62
N VAL A 339 14.68 27.26 -31.07
CA VAL A 339 13.50 27.35 -30.19
C VAL A 339 12.58 26.17 -30.48
N GLY A 340 12.04 25.58 -29.43
CA GLY A 340 11.00 24.55 -29.44
C GLY A 340 10.27 24.56 -28.10
N TYR A 341 9.32 23.66 -27.91
CA TYR A 341 8.75 23.39 -26.60
C TYR A 341 9.84 22.95 -25.64
N VAL A 342 10.03 23.70 -24.54
CA VAL A 342 11.06 23.44 -23.52
C VAL A 342 10.90 22.03 -22.95
N ARG A 343 9.66 21.68 -22.62
CA ARG A 343 9.24 20.33 -22.30
C ARG A 343 8.42 19.83 -23.50
N PRO A 344 8.88 18.81 -24.23
CA PRO A 344 8.13 18.26 -25.35
C PRO A 344 6.73 17.76 -24.94
N PRO A 345 5.64 18.28 -25.53
CA PRO A 345 4.29 17.82 -25.24
C PRO A 345 4.13 16.31 -25.43
N PHE A 346 3.44 15.64 -24.51
CA PHE A 346 3.29 14.20 -24.47
C PHE A 346 1.87 13.77 -24.83
N GLY A 347 1.74 12.98 -25.90
CA GLY A 347 0.44 12.52 -26.41
C GLY A 347 0.24 11.02 -26.26
N VAL A 348 -1.00 10.64 -25.95
CA VAL A 348 -1.47 9.25 -25.86
C VAL A 348 -2.77 9.11 -26.63
N TYR A 349 -2.86 8.07 -27.45
CA TYR A 349 -4.08 7.69 -28.15
C TYR A 349 -4.85 6.65 -27.34
N PHE A 350 -6.13 6.91 -27.06
CA PHE A 350 -6.98 6.05 -26.23
C PHE A 350 -8.18 5.55 -27.02
N GLU A 351 -8.66 4.35 -26.65
CA GLU A 351 -9.98 3.85 -27.02
C GLU A 351 -10.78 3.59 -25.74
N THR A 352 -12.06 3.95 -25.73
CA THR A 352 -12.96 3.62 -24.62
C THR A 352 -13.29 2.14 -24.56
N VAL A 353 -13.54 1.65 -23.34
CA VAL A 353 -13.90 0.26 -23.06
C VAL A 353 -15.38 0.20 -22.72
N GLY A 354 -16.10 -0.77 -23.28
CA GLY A 354 -17.49 -1.04 -22.96
C GLY A 354 -18.36 -1.20 -24.20
N GLN A 355 -19.64 -0.85 -24.08
CA GLN A 355 -20.62 -0.91 -25.18
C GLN A 355 -20.51 0.25 -26.15
N ILE A 356 -19.99 1.39 -25.69
CA ILE A 356 -19.70 2.56 -26.51
C ILE A 356 -18.19 2.59 -26.71
N ARG A 357 -17.77 2.61 -27.97
CA ARG A 357 -16.38 2.68 -28.40
C ARG A 357 -16.23 4.00 -29.14
N ASN A 358 -15.34 4.83 -28.64
CA ASN A 358 -14.85 6.07 -29.24
C ASN A 358 -13.36 6.04 -29.02
N ASP A 359 -12.59 6.62 -29.92
CA ASP A 359 -11.21 6.92 -29.66
C ASP A 359 -10.97 8.42 -29.54
N PHE A 360 -9.80 8.78 -29.00
CA PHE A 360 -9.39 10.17 -28.84
C PHE A 360 -7.91 10.25 -28.52
N THR A 361 -7.28 11.35 -28.92
CA THR A 361 -5.90 11.67 -28.54
C THR A 361 -5.88 12.73 -27.46
N LEU A 362 -5.22 12.39 -26.34
CA LEU A 362 -4.96 13.30 -25.24
C LEU A 362 -3.49 13.72 -25.26
N VAL A 363 -3.24 15.01 -25.39
CA VAL A 363 -1.92 15.63 -25.31
C VAL A 363 -1.83 16.48 -24.04
N ILE A 364 -0.81 16.23 -23.23
CA ILE A 364 -0.50 17.03 -22.04
C ILE A 364 0.85 17.70 -22.14
N ASP A 365 0.98 18.88 -21.55
CA ASP A 365 2.25 19.62 -21.56
C ASP A 365 2.39 20.61 -20.38
N HIS A 366 3.62 21.10 -20.19
CA HIS A 366 3.97 22.20 -19.32
C HIS A 366 4.86 23.20 -20.07
N PHE A 367 4.31 24.36 -20.43
CA PHE A 367 5.06 25.40 -21.15
C PHE A 367 6.13 26.03 -20.26
N ASP A 368 7.02 26.84 -20.86
CA ASP A 368 8.07 27.54 -20.14
C ASP A 368 7.52 28.44 -19.02
N GLN A 369 8.36 28.62 -17.99
CA GLN A 369 8.01 29.40 -16.81
C GLN A 369 7.73 30.87 -17.15
N PRO A 370 6.82 31.54 -16.42
CA PRO A 370 6.37 32.86 -16.79
C PRO A 370 7.49 33.89 -16.67
N GLY A 371 7.85 34.51 -17.78
CA GLY A 371 8.70 35.70 -17.80
C GLY A 371 10.17 35.50 -17.43
N ASN A 372 10.72 34.28 -17.52
CA ASN A 372 12.15 34.08 -17.25
C ASN A 372 13.01 34.91 -18.21
N HIS A 373 13.84 35.76 -17.61
CA HIS A 373 14.80 36.66 -18.25
C HIS A 373 16.18 36.22 -17.84
N GLN A 374 16.88 35.46 -18.70
CA GLN A 374 18.34 35.37 -18.72
C GLN A 374 18.80 34.48 -19.89
N TYR A 375 18.76 35.02 -21.10
CA TYR A 375 19.81 34.67 -22.07
C TYR A 375 20.82 35.82 -22.06
N ASP A 376 22.06 35.44 -21.79
CA ASP A 376 23.19 36.28 -21.42
C ASP A 376 23.40 37.46 -22.41
N GLY A 377 23.60 38.67 -21.87
CA GLY A 377 24.01 39.83 -22.68
C GLY A 377 22.90 40.70 -23.31
N GLY A 378 22.03 41.29 -22.48
CA GLY A 378 21.47 42.62 -22.79
C GLY A 378 19.96 42.70 -22.99
N THR A 379 19.30 43.37 -22.05
CA THR A 379 17.89 43.78 -22.03
C THR A 379 16.87 42.65 -22.14
N ALA A 380 16.10 42.46 -21.08
CA ALA A 380 14.78 41.82 -21.10
C ALA A 380 13.95 42.41 -22.25
N LYS A 381 13.95 41.77 -23.42
CA LYS A 381 13.20 42.27 -24.56
C LYS A 381 11.73 41.92 -24.31
N LYS A 382 11.01 42.91 -23.80
CA LYS A 382 9.54 42.91 -23.60
C LYS A 382 8.82 42.30 -24.80
N THR A 383 7.66 41.69 -24.47
CA THR A 383 6.50 41.27 -25.26
C THR A 383 6.63 41.20 -26.79
N PRO A 384 6.03 40.19 -27.44
CA PRO A 384 5.61 40.32 -28.83
C PRO A 384 5.01 41.70 -29.08
N SER A 385 5.59 42.48 -30.00
CA SER A 385 5.16 43.86 -30.24
C SER A 385 3.80 43.85 -30.95
N GLY A 386 2.72 43.99 -30.18
CA GLY A 386 1.36 44.18 -30.66
C GLY A 386 0.44 44.63 -29.52
N ASN A 387 -0.53 45.50 -29.80
CA ASN A 387 -1.42 46.09 -28.79
C ASN A 387 -2.29 45.07 -28.01
N LYS A 388 -2.28 43.79 -28.39
CA LYS A 388 -3.16 42.74 -27.84
C LYS A 388 -2.52 41.87 -26.76
N ILE A 389 -1.18 41.74 -26.70
CA ILE A 389 -0.49 40.84 -25.76
C ILE A 389 0.16 41.68 -24.65
N LYS A 390 -0.15 41.40 -23.38
CA LYS A 390 0.30 42.15 -22.22
C LYS A 390 1.13 41.28 -21.29
N SER A 391 2.34 41.74 -20.95
CA SER A 391 3.19 41.15 -19.90
C SER A 391 3.45 39.63 -20.01
N GLN A 392 3.50 39.09 -21.23
CA GLN A 392 3.88 37.71 -21.50
C GLN A 392 5.36 37.62 -21.92
N GLY A 393 6.05 36.56 -21.51
CA GLY A 393 7.35 36.16 -22.04
C GLY A 393 7.26 35.59 -23.45
N ARG A 394 8.41 35.47 -24.10
CA ARG A 394 8.50 35.10 -25.52
C ARG A 394 8.45 33.59 -25.75
N GLN A 395 8.99 32.80 -24.82
CA GLN A 395 9.10 31.37 -24.98
C GLN A 395 7.72 30.74 -24.92
N GLU A 396 6.97 30.99 -23.84
CA GLU A 396 5.61 30.50 -23.66
C GLU A 396 4.66 31.09 -24.72
N SER A 397 4.91 32.32 -25.20
CA SER A 397 4.17 32.86 -26.35
C SER A 397 4.40 32.05 -27.64
N ASN A 398 5.64 31.61 -27.92
CA ASN A 398 5.91 30.77 -29.08
C ASN A 398 5.27 29.40 -28.92
N GLU A 399 5.36 28.78 -27.74
CA GLU A 399 4.73 27.49 -27.44
C GLU A 399 3.21 27.55 -27.63
N ALA A 400 2.56 28.62 -27.16
CA ALA A 400 1.13 28.85 -27.38
C ALA A 400 0.77 29.01 -28.86
N TRP A 401 1.52 29.81 -29.61
CA TRP A 401 1.26 30.04 -31.03
C TRP A 401 1.45 28.76 -31.86
N ASN A 402 2.42 27.92 -31.49
CA ASN A 402 2.72 26.67 -32.17
C ASN A 402 1.75 25.53 -31.84
N LEU A 403 0.80 25.72 -30.92
CA LEU A 403 -0.15 24.68 -30.53
C LEU A 403 -0.89 24.10 -31.75
N LYS A 404 -1.16 24.89 -32.78
CA LYS A 404 -1.69 24.39 -34.06
C LYS A 404 -0.79 23.34 -34.72
N LEU A 405 0.50 23.61 -34.81
CA LEU A 405 1.46 22.71 -35.48
C LEU A 405 1.69 21.46 -34.65
N LEU A 406 1.68 21.61 -33.33
CA LEU A 406 1.70 20.50 -32.38
C LEU A 406 0.48 19.58 -32.58
N MET A 407 -0.73 20.13 -32.56
CA MET A 407 -1.93 19.30 -32.64
C MET A 407 -2.10 18.68 -34.02
N ASN A 408 -1.70 19.38 -35.10
CA ASN A 408 -1.65 18.78 -36.43
C ASN A 408 -0.66 17.59 -36.50
N PHE A 409 0.44 17.63 -35.75
CA PHE A 409 1.35 16.48 -35.69
C PHE A 409 0.64 15.26 -35.11
N TYR A 410 -0.17 15.41 -34.07
CA TYR A 410 -0.93 14.28 -33.51
C TYR A 410 -2.09 13.82 -34.41
N ASP A 411 -2.82 14.77 -35.02
CA ASP A 411 -3.87 14.53 -36.04
C ASP A 411 -3.31 13.67 -37.22
N ASP A 412 -2.07 13.93 -37.64
CA ASP A 412 -1.40 13.15 -38.68
C ASP A 412 -1.01 11.70 -38.22
N LEU A 413 -0.96 11.43 -36.91
CA LEU A 413 -0.57 10.12 -36.35
C LEU A 413 -1.76 9.19 -36.08
N ASP A 414 -2.92 9.74 -35.72
CA ASP A 414 -4.14 9.00 -35.34
C ASP A 414 -5.20 8.91 -36.46
N LYS A 415 -5.02 9.65 -37.56
CA LYS A 415 -5.73 9.53 -38.84
C LYS A 415 -7.23 9.82 -38.81
N GLU A 416 -8.05 8.79 -38.61
CA GLU A 416 -9.52 8.88 -38.73
C GLU A 416 -10.15 9.46 -37.45
N ASN A 417 -9.44 9.35 -36.31
CA ASN A 417 -9.80 9.99 -35.05
C ASN A 417 -9.99 11.51 -35.22
N ASP A 418 -11.17 12.01 -34.88
CA ASP A 418 -11.42 13.46 -34.91
C ASP A 418 -11.43 14.11 -33.51
N GLU A 419 -11.34 13.29 -32.46
CA GLU A 419 -11.36 13.66 -31.06
C GLU A 419 -9.94 14.00 -30.54
N LEU A 420 -9.60 15.28 -30.55
CA LEU A 420 -8.27 15.81 -30.21
C LEU A 420 -8.34 16.76 -29.01
N ILE A 421 -7.64 16.39 -27.93
CA ILE A 421 -7.66 17.09 -26.65
C ILE A 421 -6.25 17.53 -26.29
N PHE A 422 -6.07 18.80 -25.96
CA PHE A 422 -4.85 19.35 -25.38
C PHE A 422 -5.11 19.94 -24.00
N MET A 423 -4.31 19.58 -23.01
CA MET A 423 -4.39 20.12 -21.65
C MET A 423 -3.00 20.48 -21.13
N ALA A 424 -2.80 21.69 -20.63
CA ALA A 424 -1.47 22.08 -20.16
C ALA A 424 -1.52 23.20 -19.13
N ASP A 425 -0.48 23.27 -18.29
CA ASP A 425 -0.08 24.54 -17.69
C ASP A 425 0.69 25.32 -18.77
N THR A 426 0.04 26.34 -19.32
CA THR A 426 0.59 27.11 -20.44
C THR A 426 1.37 28.34 -19.99
N ASN A 427 1.30 28.70 -18.71
CA ASN A 427 1.79 29.97 -18.18
C ASN A 427 1.28 31.23 -18.94
N ILE A 428 0.23 31.09 -19.77
CA ILE A 428 -0.38 32.20 -20.50
C ILE A 428 -1.30 32.97 -19.56
N ARG A 429 -0.96 34.24 -19.33
CA ARG A 429 -1.69 35.13 -18.43
C ARG A 429 -3.09 35.42 -18.94
N LYS A 430 -3.98 35.71 -17.99
CA LYS A 430 -5.35 36.11 -18.28
C LYS A 430 -5.40 37.27 -19.28
N GLY A 431 -6.21 37.11 -20.32
CA GLY A 431 -6.45 38.13 -21.34
C GLY A 431 -5.45 38.11 -22.50
N ASN A 432 -4.50 37.17 -22.52
CA ASN A 432 -3.64 36.91 -23.66
C ASN A 432 -4.08 35.70 -24.48
N GLU A 433 -4.97 34.83 -23.95
CA GLU A 433 -5.33 33.55 -24.58
C GLU A 433 -5.79 33.72 -26.03
N THR A 434 -6.80 34.56 -26.28
CA THR A 434 -7.33 34.77 -27.64
C THR A 434 -6.27 35.21 -28.65
N ALA A 435 -5.28 36.00 -28.22
CA ALA A 435 -4.26 36.53 -29.13
C ALA A 435 -3.14 35.51 -29.40
N LEU A 436 -2.74 34.73 -28.38
CA LEU A 436 -1.63 33.77 -28.50
C LEU A 436 -2.07 32.44 -29.08
N PHE A 437 -3.30 32.02 -28.80
CA PHE A 437 -3.90 30.79 -29.33
C PHE A 437 -4.78 31.03 -30.56
N GLU A 438 -4.74 32.23 -31.17
CA GLU A 438 -5.46 32.51 -32.43
C GLU A 438 -5.24 31.42 -33.51
N PRO A 439 -4.02 30.90 -33.75
CA PRO A 439 -3.83 29.86 -34.76
C PRO A 439 -4.60 28.57 -34.50
N ILE A 440 -4.64 28.09 -33.25
CA ILE A 440 -5.34 26.85 -32.89
C ILE A 440 -6.86 27.06 -32.85
N LEU A 441 -7.33 28.21 -32.35
CA LEU A 441 -8.74 28.58 -32.34
C LEU A 441 -9.31 28.69 -33.76
N ASN A 442 -8.56 29.31 -34.68
CA ASN A 442 -8.91 29.36 -36.10
C ASN A 442 -8.80 28.00 -36.81
N ASN A 443 -8.23 26.99 -36.15
CA ASN A 443 -8.13 25.62 -36.64
C ASN A 443 -9.29 24.72 -36.16
N GLY A 444 -10.35 25.32 -35.60
CA GLY A 444 -11.55 24.60 -35.18
C GLY A 444 -11.54 24.11 -33.72
N TYR A 445 -10.47 24.36 -32.97
CA TYR A 445 -10.43 24.05 -31.55
C TYR A 445 -11.23 25.08 -30.75
N GLN A 446 -11.90 24.60 -29.70
CA GLN A 446 -12.52 25.45 -28.68
C GLN A 446 -11.71 25.41 -27.38
N SER A 447 -11.61 26.55 -26.70
CA SER A 447 -11.13 26.61 -25.31
C SER A 447 -12.27 26.21 -24.38
N ILE A 448 -12.06 25.17 -23.58
CA ILE A 448 -13.08 24.64 -22.65
C ILE A 448 -13.15 25.47 -21.36
N LEU A 449 -12.01 25.97 -20.89
CA LEU A 449 -11.92 26.68 -19.62
C LEU A 449 -12.22 28.18 -19.79
N ASN A 450 -12.87 28.74 -18.78
CA ASN A 450 -13.06 30.19 -18.70
C ASN A 450 -11.85 30.84 -18.00
N GLU A 451 -11.12 31.71 -18.70
CA GLU A 451 -9.97 32.47 -18.16
C GLU A 451 -10.29 33.31 -16.90
N SER A 452 -11.56 33.58 -16.62
CA SER A 452 -11.97 34.32 -15.42
C SER A 452 -12.26 33.45 -14.20
N LEU A 453 -12.36 32.13 -14.37
CA LEU A 453 -12.80 31.21 -13.32
C LEU A 453 -11.72 30.20 -12.94
N ALA A 454 -11.12 29.51 -13.93
CA ALA A 454 -10.11 28.50 -13.69
C ALA A 454 -8.76 29.14 -13.31
N LEU A 455 -8.64 29.53 -12.03
CA LEU A 455 -7.50 30.25 -11.50
C LEU A 455 -6.58 29.34 -10.68
N THR A 456 -5.27 29.59 -10.70
CA THR A 456 -4.29 28.81 -9.93
C THR A 456 -4.28 29.22 -8.46
N SER A 457 -3.71 28.38 -7.59
CA SER A 457 -3.54 28.69 -6.16
C SER A 457 -2.26 29.46 -5.85
N LEU A 458 -1.60 30.06 -6.86
CA LEU A 458 -0.37 30.85 -6.70
C LEU A 458 -0.57 32.21 -6.01
N GLY A 459 -1.82 32.61 -5.76
CA GLY A 459 -2.14 33.88 -5.14
C GLY A 459 -1.57 34.01 -3.72
N THR A 460 -1.60 35.25 -3.20
CA THR A 460 -1.13 35.51 -1.84
C THR A 460 -2.18 35.08 -0.82
N SER A 461 -1.75 34.37 0.23
CA SER A 461 -2.65 33.82 1.26
C SER A 461 -3.70 32.89 0.65
N TRP A 462 -4.98 33.03 1.01
CA TRP A 462 -6.08 32.17 0.54
C TRP A 462 -6.69 32.65 -0.79
N ASN A 463 -5.94 33.39 -1.61
CA ASN A 463 -6.42 33.93 -2.89
C ASN A 463 -5.93 33.09 -4.06
N TYR A 464 -6.71 33.07 -5.13
CA TYR A 464 -6.33 32.48 -6.42
C TYR A 464 -5.75 33.55 -7.36
N SER A 465 -4.94 33.16 -8.34
CA SER A 465 -4.30 34.08 -9.27
C SER A 465 -4.08 33.46 -10.65
N GLU A 466 -4.32 34.23 -11.71
CA GLU A 466 -4.05 33.88 -13.11
C GLU A 466 -4.71 32.58 -13.60
N SER A 467 -5.03 32.51 -14.88
CA SER A 467 -5.59 31.31 -15.50
C SER A 467 -4.52 30.68 -16.39
N TYR A 468 -3.55 29.98 -15.82
CA TYR A 468 -2.43 29.43 -16.62
C TYR A 468 -2.77 28.10 -17.28
N ASP A 469 -3.54 27.27 -16.60
CA ASP A 469 -4.02 26.01 -17.14
C ASP A 469 -5.03 26.24 -18.28
N LYS A 470 -4.93 25.43 -19.34
CA LYS A 470 -5.75 25.51 -20.55
C LYS A 470 -6.21 24.12 -20.95
N ILE A 471 -7.41 24.06 -21.53
CA ILE A 471 -7.96 22.86 -22.18
C ILE A 471 -8.48 23.29 -23.54
N PHE A 472 -7.94 22.72 -24.61
CA PHE A 472 -8.41 22.90 -25.98
C PHE A 472 -8.94 21.58 -26.52
N TYR A 473 -10.04 21.64 -27.25
CA TYR A 473 -10.71 20.46 -27.79
C TYR A 473 -11.21 20.70 -29.22
N LYS A 474 -11.02 19.71 -30.09
CA LYS A 474 -11.59 19.61 -31.45
C LYS A 474 -12.14 18.19 -31.57
N GLY A 475 -13.34 18.06 -32.11
CA GLY A 475 -14.07 16.79 -32.23
C GLY A 475 -15.56 17.08 -32.38
N ASP A 476 -16.36 16.03 -32.54
CA ASP A 476 -17.81 16.10 -32.68
C ASP A 476 -18.57 15.60 -31.43
N LEU A 477 -17.89 14.91 -30.53
CA LEU A 477 -18.45 14.51 -29.25
C LEU A 477 -18.80 15.72 -28.38
N THR A 478 -19.89 15.59 -27.65
CA THR A 478 -20.28 16.64 -26.69
C THR A 478 -19.47 16.50 -25.41
N PHE A 479 -19.19 17.63 -24.75
CA PHE A 479 -18.58 17.62 -23.44
C PHE A 479 -19.36 18.48 -22.43
N SER A 480 -19.03 18.31 -21.16
CA SER A 480 -19.56 19.11 -20.06
C SER A 480 -18.47 19.47 -19.05
N THR A 481 -18.68 20.58 -18.35
CA THR A 481 -17.83 21.03 -17.26
C THR A 481 -18.67 21.16 -15.99
N GLU A 482 -18.31 20.39 -14.95
CA GLU A 482 -18.78 20.65 -13.59
C GLU A 482 -17.80 21.62 -12.90
N ARG A 483 -18.28 22.42 -11.94
CA ARG A 483 -17.47 23.41 -11.22
C ARG A 483 -16.62 24.31 -12.14
N ASP A 484 -17.17 24.69 -13.29
CA ASP A 484 -16.48 25.49 -14.32
C ASP A 484 -15.15 24.88 -14.82
N GLY A 485 -15.00 23.56 -14.68
CA GLY A 485 -13.87 22.78 -15.18
C GLY A 485 -12.62 22.82 -14.30
N TYR A 486 -12.72 23.19 -13.01
CA TYR A 486 -11.59 23.12 -12.09
C TYR A 486 -12.00 22.85 -10.63
N TYR A 487 -11.03 22.42 -9.82
CA TYR A 487 -11.19 22.26 -8.38
C TYR A 487 -10.43 23.35 -7.59
N PRO A 488 -11.11 24.19 -6.79
CA PRO A 488 -10.46 25.21 -5.96
C PRO A 488 -9.67 24.56 -4.82
N LEU A 489 -8.35 24.45 -4.97
CA LEU A 489 -7.49 23.62 -4.11
C LEU A 489 -7.58 23.97 -2.60
N TYR A 490 -7.81 25.22 -2.23
CA TYR A 490 -7.94 25.58 -0.81
C TYR A 490 -9.15 24.96 -0.12
N ASN A 491 -10.13 24.47 -0.88
CA ASN A 491 -11.30 23.79 -0.33
C ASN A 491 -11.02 22.32 0.00
N ILE A 492 -9.83 21.78 -0.27
CA ILE A 492 -9.51 20.34 -0.12
C ILE A 492 -9.80 19.77 1.28
N ILE A 493 -9.65 20.58 2.34
CA ILE A 493 -9.97 20.16 3.70
C ILE A 493 -11.46 20.36 4.01
N GLU A 494 -12.04 21.48 3.60
CA GLU A 494 -13.47 21.79 3.83
C GLU A 494 -14.39 20.80 3.11
N ASP A 495 -14.06 20.43 1.87
CA ASP A 495 -14.79 19.46 1.06
C ASP A 495 -14.54 18.00 1.54
N ASN A 496 -13.75 17.81 2.61
CA ASN A 496 -13.39 16.52 3.19
C ASN A 496 -12.79 15.54 2.15
N VAL A 497 -11.97 16.07 1.24
CA VAL A 497 -11.31 15.27 0.20
C VAL A 497 -10.34 14.29 0.86
N ILE A 498 -9.57 14.75 1.85
CA ILE A 498 -8.62 13.93 2.59
C ILE A 498 -9.26 13.54 3.93
N LYS A 499 -9.94 12.40 3.95
CA LYS A 499 -10.86 11.95 5.03
C LYS A 499 -10.33 11.98 6.47
N ASP A 500 -9.01 12.00 6.67
CA ASP A 500 -8.38 12.02 7.99
C ASP A 500 -8.22 13.44 8.56
N PHE A 501 -8.60 14.46 7.80
CA PHE A 501 -8.41 15.87 8.15
C PHE A 501 -9.73 16.63 8.04
N ASP A 502 -10.34 16.91 9.19
CA ASP A 502 -11.61 17.62 9.33
C ASP A 502 -11.46 19.13 9.53
N ALA A 503 -10.22 19.61 9.75
CA ALA A 503 -9.89 21.02 9.91
C ALA A 503 -8.47 21.36 9.42
N ASN A 504 -8.28 22.59 8.93
CA ASN A 504 -6.99 23.08 8.43
C ASN A 504 -5.87 22.97 9.48
N GLU A 505 -6.17 23.19 10.77
CA GLU A 505 -5.18 23.07 11.84
C GLU A 505 -4.62 21.65 11.96
N VAL A 506 -5.45 20.62 11.78
CA VAL A 506 -5.04 19.21 11.84
C VAL A 506 -4.11 18.91 10.66
N TRP A 507 -4.48 19.35 9.45
CA TRP A 507 -3.63 19.22 8.27
C TRP A 507 -2.28 19.94 8.43
N ILE A 508 -2.30 21.20 8.90
CA ILE A 508 -1.09 21.99 9.13
C ILE A 508 -0.15 21.28 10.13
N ASN A 509 -0.68 20.79 11.24
CA ASN A 509 0.11 20.08 12.25
C ASN A 509 0.67 18.75 11.72
N TYR A 510 -0.10 18.05 10.89
CA TYR A 510 0.36 16.85 10.21
C TYR A 510 1.53 17.14 9.26
N VAL A 511 1.41 18.16 8.40
CA VAL A 511 2.49 18.56 7.49
C VAL A 511 3.74 19.00 8.26
N LYS A 512 3.58 19.75 9.36
CA LYS A 512 4.69 20.14 10.26
C LYS A 512 5.42 18.94 10.87
N SER A 513 4.73 17.81 11.10
CA SER A 513 5.33 16.60 11.67
C SER A 513 6.40 15.99 10.76
N PHE A 514 6.38 16.31 9.46
CA PHE A 514 7.42 15.94 8.48
C PHE A 514 8.54 16.99 8.35
N GLY A 515 8.62 17.95 9.28
CA GLY A 515 9.66 18.97 9.30
C GLY A 515 9.46 20.10 8.29
N LYS A 516 8.32 20.16 7.59
CA LYS A 516 7.99 21.25 6.66
C LYS A 516 7.34 22.42 7.39
N ASN A 517 7.90 23.61 7.24
CA ASN A 517 7.36 24.84 7.79
C ASN A 517 7.17 25.85 6.67
N TYR A 518 5.96 26.40 6.57
CA TYR A 518 5.63 27.43 5.58
C TYR A 518 5.27 28.75 6.27
N SER A 519 5.38 29.85 5.52
CA SER A 519 5.23 31.21 6.02
C SER A 519 3.80 31.62 6.38
N ASN A 520 2.79 30.90 5.88
CA ASN A 520 1.37 31.14 6.14
C ASN A 520 0.56 29.84 5.96
N ASP A 521 -0.65 29.81 6.51
CA ASP A 521 -1.52 28.62 6.51
C ASP A 521 -1.88 28.12 5.11
N ALA A 522 -2.20 29.02 4.17
CA ALA A 522 -2.51 28.65 2.80
C ALA A 522 -1.34 27.92 2.10
N SER A 523 -0.10 28.22 2.50
CA SER A 523 1.09 27.55 1.95
C SER A 523 1.22 26.10 2.41
N TYR A 524 0.55 25.68 3.50
CA TYR A 524 0.48 24.27 3.88
C TYR A 524 -0.43 23.45 2.95
N ILE A 525 -1.27 24.10 2.14
CA ILE A 525 -1.99 23.44 1.05
C ILE A 525 -1.21 23.65 -0.25
N ARG A 526 -1.00 24.91 -0.65
CA ARG A 526 -0.34 25.28 -1.91
C ARG A 526 1.04 24.63 -2.09
N SER A 527 1.91 24.73 -1.09
CA SER A 527 3.29 24.26 -1.24
C SER A 527 3.52 22.84 -0.73
N ALA A 528 2.52 22.22 -0.10
CA ALA A 528 2.60 20.82 0.31
C ALA A 528 1.92 19.86 -0.68
N ILE A 529 0.93 20.37 -1.44
CA ILE A 529 0.13 19.58 -2.37
C ILE A 529 0.48 19.97 -3.80
N ALA A 530 0.07 21.16 -4.24
CA ALA A 530 0.35 21.73 -5.55
C ALA A 530 0.05 23.23 -5.54
N ASP A 531 0.74 24.02 -6.35
CA ASP A 531 0.47 25.46 -6.47
C ASP A 531 -0.56 25.79 -7.56
N HIS A 532 -0.96 24.80 -8.36
CA HIS A 532 -2.07 24.89 -9.30
C HIS A 532 -3.32 24.14 -8.82
N CYS A 533 -4.45 24.50 -9.40
CA CYS A 533 -5.71 23.78 -9.24
C CYS A 533 -5.80 22.68 -10.30
N SER A 534 -6.39 21.53 -9.99
CA SER A 534 -6.69 20.52 -11.01
C SER A 534 -7.79 21.05 -11.94
N VAL A 535 -7.57 20.92 -13.25
CA VAL A 535 -8.55 21.28 -14.29
C VAL A 535 -9.06 20.03 -14.99
N PHE A 536 -10.33 20.00 -15.35
CA PHE A 536 -10.96 18.80 -15.90
C PHE A 536 -12.21 19.12 -16.72
N PHE A 537 -12.64 18.16 -17.52
CA PHE A 537 -13.92 18.16 -18.21
C PHE A 537 -14.42 16.72 -18.37
N THR A 538 -15.67 16.55 -18.80
CA THR A 538 -16.27 15.25 -19.06
C THR A 538 -16.66 15.16 -20.53
N LEU A 539 -16.02 14.24 -21.25
CA LEU A 539 -16.37 13.88 -22.63
C LEU A 539 -17.55 12.90 -22.59
N ASN A 540 -18.62 13.19 -23.33
CA ASN A 540 -19.80 12.33 -23.41
C ASN A 540 -19.66 11.41 -24.63
N LEU A 541 -19.72 10.10 -24.39
CA LEU A 541 -19.52 9.09 -25.41
C LEU A 541 -20.79 8.91 -26.25
N ASP A 542 -20.63 8.81 -27.57
CA ASP A 542 -21.70 8.48 -28.50
C ASP A 542 -21.39 7.17 -29.24
N LYS A 543 -22.36 6.26 -29.27
CA LYS A 543 -22.27 4.98 -29.99
C LYS A 543 -22.41 5.10 -31.50
N ASN A 544 -22.88 6.26 -31.97
CA ASN A 544 -23.08 6.55 -33.38
C ASN A 544 -22.00 7.50 -33.92
N ASP A 545 -21.04 7.85 -33.08
CA ASP A 545 -19.79 8.39 -33.54
C ASP A 545 -19.12 7.35 -34.45
N LEU A 546 -18.65 7.79 -35.61
CA LEU A 546 -18.21 6.95 -36.71
C LEU A 546 -16.83 7.46 -37.16
N ASP A 547 -15.82 7.15 -36.38
CA ASP A 547 -14.43 7.18 -36.84
C ASP A 547 -14.20 6.19 -37.99
#